data_AF-A0A7C4UEJ5-F1
#
_entry.id   AF-A0A7C4UEJ5-F1
#
_cell.length_a   1.000
_cell.length_b   1.000
_cell.length_c   1.000
_cell.angle_alpha   90.00
_cell.angle_beta   90.00
_cell.angle_gamma   90.00
#
_symmetry.space_group_name_H-M   'P 1'
#
loop_
_entity.id
_entity.type
_entity.pdbx_description
1 polymer ?
#
loop_
_entity_poly.entity_id
_entity_poly.type
_entity_poly.pdbx_seq_one_letter_code
_entity_poly.pdbx_strand_id
1 'polypeptide(L)'
;MLTPVICRGCGQRLEIPEGHSRSKLRCAECGVFNELPKDLVDHLKSNPAPAPTSIEDNAADLLADQPPVRAKQKREVPATASAPVAKAKPVPPPAPPAPPAETPPLNEDSKEESATYGFAPSETKEPEREVLIQGTIEDDGKAYQVTGDIKKKKCPECEKRTDYRAKICKECGYNFETKEKAVREFTPIIREWEAGWPLQRRVMVFAAAQVVNLVILIMSAISDMFCVGIVLLLVMAALQAFLLGTFDTLKVVRNNKGKVTITRNWRFFFAPKPPDKIKWQDHEGVVLIQGRELDLVNWVMCIILLMYGVLPGVLFWWYVIKPDQFHVALSMAHGYPETTLYRGTNEAQAREILQVVMDATGLKDNR
;
A
#
# COMPACT_ATOMS: atom_id res chain seq x y z
N MET A 1 9.94 25.45 20.81
CA MET A 1 9.48 24.19 20.19
C MET A 1 10.72 23.36 19.92
N LEU A 2 10.84 22.17 20.50
CA LEU A 2 12.02 21.32 20.31
C LEU A 2 12.04 20.78 18.87
N THR A 3 13.20 20.84 18.21
CA THR A 3 13.38 20.34 16.84
C THR A 3 13.04 18.85 16.80
N PRO A 4 12.15 18.39 15.91
CA PRO A 4 11.81 16.98 15.82
C PRO A 4 13.05 16.16 15.43
N VAL A 5 13.33 15.09 16.16
CA VAL A 5 14.43 14.17 15.82
C VAL A 5 13.89 13.15 14.83
N ILE A 6 14.50 13.08 13.65
CA ILE A 6 14.14 12.13 12.59
C ILE A 6 15.14 10.97 12.63
N CYS A 7 14.63 9.74 12.54
CA CYS A 7 15.49 8.56 12.47
C CYS A 7 16.29 8.53 11.16
N ARG A 8 17.61 8.37 11.24
CA ARG A 8 18.51 8.18 10.07
C ARG A 8 18.30 6.86 9.34
N GLY A 9 17.65 5.88 9.98
CA GLY A 9 17.33 4.58 9.40
C GLY A 9 16.04 4.64 8.58
N CYS A 10 14.89 4.75 9.25
CA CYS A 10 13.57 4.70 8.60
C CYS A 10 12.96 6.07 8.25
N GLY A 11 13.58 7.19 8.64
CA GLY A 11 13.03 8.52 8.39
C GLY A 11 11.80 8.88 9.23
N GLN A 12 11.35 8.02 10.14
CA GLN A 12 10.25 8.33 11.04
C GLN A 12 10.67 9.32 12.14
N ARG A 13 9.70 10.10 12.62
CA ARG A 13 9.89 11.00 13.75
C ARG A 13 10.02 10.18 15.04
N LEU A 14 11.10 10.37 15.78
CA LEU A 14 11.35 9.68 17.04
C LEU A 14 10.68 10.43 18.19
N GLU A 15 9.79 9.74 18.90
CA GLU A 15 9.30 10.18 20.20
C GLU A 15 10.37 9.88 21.25
N ILE A 16 10.78 10.90 22.00
CA ILE A 16 11.79 10.76 23.06
C ILE A 16 11.02 10.45 24.34
N PRO A 17 11.23 9.28 24.97
CA PRO A 17 10.58 8.95 26.24
C PRO A 17 10.89 10.01 27.29
N GLU A 18 9.91 10.34 28.12
CA GLU A 18 10.12 11.24 29.26
C GLU A 18 11.22 10.67 30.17
N GLY A 19 12.21 11.50 30.52
CA GLY A 19 13.36 11.09 31.34
C GLY A 19 14.54 10.45 30.58
N HIS A 20 14.51 10.37 29.24
CA HIS A 20 15.65 9.85 28.48
C HIS A 20 16.84 10.83 28.48
N SER A 21 17.90 10.49 29.21
CA SER A 21 19.07 11.36 29.40
C SER A 21 20.31 10.99 28.56
N ARG A 22 20.23 9.91 27.77
CA ARG A 22 21.36 9.42 26.96
C ARG A 22 21.44 10.16 25.63
N SER A 23 22.66 10.42 25.14
CA SER A 23 22.91 11.08 23.84
C SER A 23 22.49 10.26 22.62
N LYS A 24 22.20 8.95 22.81
CA LYS A 24 21.76 8.04 21.75
C LYS A 24 20.37 7.52 22.08
N LEU A 25 19.48 7.52 21.09
CA LEU A 25 18.15 6.95 21.16
C LEU A 25 18.02 5.85 20.09
N ARG A 26 17.54 4.67 20.49
CA ARG A 26 17.26 3.57 19.57
C ARG A 26 15.88 3.79 18.96
N CYS A 27 15.76 3.76 17.63
CA CYS A 27 14.47 3.79 16.96
C CYS A 27 13.64 2.55 17.33
N ALA A 28 12.39 2.73 17.72
CA ALA A 28 11.49 1.63 18.06
C ALA A 28 11.16 0.76 16.84
N GLU A 29 11.06 1.36 15.65
CA GLU A 29 10.72 0.65 14.40
C GLU A 29 11.92 -0.08 13.79
N CYS A 30 12.98 0.66 13.45
CA CYS A 30 14.10 0.09 12.68
C CYS A 30 15.32 -0.32 13.53
N GLY A 31 15.31 -0.05 14.83
CA GLY A 31 16.39 -0.42 15.75
C GLY A 31 17.71 0.35 15.61
N VAL A 32 17.82 1.28 14.66
CA VAL A 32 19.02 2.11 14.44
C VAL A 32 19.19 3.11 15.58
N PHE A 33 20.43 3.29 16.03
CA PHE A 33 20.78 4.31 17.03
C PHE A 33 20.93 5.68 16.38
N ASN A 34 20.21 6.66 16.90
CA ASN A 34 20.22 8.05 16.45
C ASN A 34 20.85 8.91 17.52
N GLU A 35 21.76 9.79 17.12
CA GLU A 35 22.36 10.77 18.02
C GLU A 35 21.42 11.96 18.18
N LEU A 36 21.08 12.27 19.43
CA LEU A 36 20.27 13.43 19.77
C LEU A 36 21.14 14.70 19.70
N PRO A 37 20.64 15.83 19.16
CA PRO A 37 21.34 17.11 19.22
C PRO A 37 21.72 17.48 20.66
N LYS A 38 22.92 18.05 20.85
CA LYS A 38 23.43 18.39 22.20
C LYS A 38 22.47 19.30 22.97
N ASP A 39 21.93 20.32 22.29
CA ASP A 39 20.96 21.27 22.88
C ASP A 39 19.71 20.57 23.46
N LEU A 40 19.26 19.50 22.80
CA LEU A 40 18.11 18.71 23.25
C LEU A 40 18.45 17.83 24.45
N VAL A 41 19.64 17.24 24.46
CA VAL A 41 20.16 16.45 25.59
C VAL A 41 20.34 17.34 26.82
N ASP A 42 20.87 18.55 26.65
CA ASP A 42 21.07 19.50 27.74
C ASP A 42 19.73 20.01 28.28
N HIS A 43 18.73 20.23 27.43
CA HIS A 43 17.36 20.56 27.84
C HIS A 43 16.69 19.43 28.63
N LEU A 44 16.87 18.16 28.23
CA LEU A 44 16.33 17.00 28.95
C LEU A 44 17.01 16.78 30.31
N LYS A 45 18.30 17.15 30.41
CA LYS A 45 19.03 17.10 31.68
C LYS A 45 18.63 18.22 32.63
N SER A 46 18.34 19.42 32.14
CA SER A 46 17.95 20.57 32.97
C SER A 46 16.49 20.51 33.44
N ASN A 47 15.64 19.79 32.71
CA ASN A 47 14.25 19.52 33.08
C ASN A 47 14.00 18.02 33.25
N PRO A 48 14.54 17.39 34.32
CA PRO A 48 14.23 16.00 34.61
C PRO A 48 12.71 15.89 34.83
N ALA A 49 12.07 14.97 34.11
CA ALA A 49 10.68 14.64 34.37
C ALA A 49 10.52 14.27 35.85
N PRO A 50 9.43 14.71 36.52
CA PRO A 50 9.19 14.32 37.91
C PRO A 50 9.27 12.79 37.99
N ALA A 51 10.09 12.30 38.92
CA ALA A 51 10.29 10.87 39.09
C ALA A 51 8.91 10.20 39.16
N PRO A 52 8.66 9.12 38.40
CA PRO A 52 7.39 8.42 38.47
C PRO A 52 7.18 8.06 39.94
N THR A 53 6.20 8.70 40.57
CA THR A 53 5.76 8.36 41.92
C THR A 53 5.51 6.86 41.93
N SER A 54 6.25 6.16 42.78
CA SER A 54 6.20 4.70 42.91
C SER A 54 4.75 4.23 42.92
N ILE A 55 4.40 3.41 41.92
CA ILE A 55 3.05 2.88 41.68
C ILE A 55 2.62 1.90 42.81
N GLU A 56 3.47 1.68 43.82
CA GLU A 56 3.25 0.71 44.88
C GLU A 56 2.10 1.07 45.84
N ASP A 57 1.65 2.33 45.91
CA ASP A 57 0.60 2.75 46.85
C ASP A 57 -0.83 2.83 46.28
N ASN A 58 -1.05 2.60 44.97
CA ASN A 58 -2.39 2.75 44.34
C ASN A 58 -2.95 1.48 43.66
N ALA A 59 -2.32 0.32 43.85
CA ALA A 59 -2.84 -0.93 43.28
C ALA A 59 -4.14 -1.44 43.95
N ALA A 60 -4.46 -0.97 45.16
CA ALA A 60 -5.66 -1.39 45.88
C ALA A 60 -6.93 -0.66 45.42
N ASP A 61 -6.85 0.62 45.00
CA ASP A 61 -8.02 1.41 44.64
C ASP A 61 -8.50 1.18 43.19
N LEU A 62 -7.65 0.68 42.29
CA LEU A 62 -7.99 0.48 40.88
C LEU A 62 -8.76 -0.83 40.59
N LEU A 63 -8.99 -1.68 41.60
CA LEU A 63 -9.78 -2.91 41.47
C LEU A 63 -11.24 -2.76 41.91
N ALA A 64 -11.62 -1.66 42.57
CA ALA A 64 -12.97 -1.47 43.12
C ALA A 64 -14.00 -0.89 42.12
N ASP A 65 -13.54 -0.29 41.02
CA ASP A 65 -14.40 0.53 40.13
C ASP A 65 -14.58 -0.04 38.72
N GLN A 66 -14.46 -1.36 38.52
CA GLN A 66 -14.89 -1.98 37.26
C GLN A 66 -16.43 -2.08 37.22
N PRO A 67 -17.14 -1.29 36.39
CA PRO A 67 -18.57 -1.46 36.23
C PRO A 67 -18.87 -2.86 35.66
N PRO A 68 -20.00 -3.48 36.03
CA PRO A 68 -20.34 -4.83 35.59
C PRO A 68 -20.32 -4.92 34.06
N VAL A 69 -19.57 -5.90 33.56
CA VAL A 69 -19.44 -6.22 32.14
C VAL A 69 -20.84 -6.40 31.56
N ARG A 70 -21.28 -5.39 30.80
CA ARG A 70 -22.57 -5.38 30.12
C ARG A 70 -22.62 -6.58 29.17
N ALA A 71 -23.53 -7.50 29.45
CA ALA A 71 -23.77 -8.69 28.63
C ALA A 71 -23.87 -8.31 27.15
N LYS A 72 -23.11 -9.00 26.30
CA LYS A 72 -23.11 -8.83 24.84
C LYS A 72 -24.53 -8.90 24.30
N GLN A 73 -25.11 -7.74 24.03
CA GLN A 73 -26.36 -7.61 23.32
C GLN A 73 -26.09 -8.03 21.87
N LYS A 74 -26.66 -9.17 21.48
CA LYS A 74 -26.64 -9.71 20.11
C LYS A 74 -27.25 -8.66 19.18
N ARG A 75 -26.38 -7.89 18.51
CA ARG A 75 -26.79 -6.88 17.55
C ARG A 75 -27.33 -7.62 16.32
N GLU A 76 -28.65 -7.72 16.22
CA GLU A 76 -29.33 -8.02 14.97
C GLU A 76 -28.94 -6.94 13.96
N VAL A 77 -28.23 -7.37 12.93
CA VAL A 77 -27.89 -6.53 11.78
C VAL A 77 -29.21 -6.32 11.03
N PRO A 78 -29.68 -5.08 10.85
CA PRO A 78 -30.85 -4.82 10.01
C PRO A 78 -30.57 -5.34 8.61
N ALA A 79 -31.46 -6.16 8.08
CA ALA A 79 -31.42 -6.62 6.70
C ALA A 79 -31.48 -5.40 5.77
N THR A 80 -30.31 -4.95 5.32
CA THR A 80 -30.20 -3.92 4.28
C THR A 80 -30.77 -4.52 3.01
N ALA A 81 -31.96 -4.05 2.61
CA ALA A 81 -32.60 -4.42 1.37
C ALA A 81 -31.65 -4.17 0.20
N SER A 82 -31.20 -5.26 -0.42
CA SER A 82 -30.38 -5.27 -1.61
C SER A 82 -31.11 -4.54 -2.72
N ALA A 83 -30.56 -3.41 -3.16
CA ALA A 83 -31.01 -2.75 -4.39
C ALA A 83 -30.88 -3.74 -5.57
N PRO A 84 -31.85 -3.77 -6.50
CA PRO A 84 -31.82 -4.69 -7.64
C PRO A 84 -30.61 -4.36 -8.52
N VAL A 85 -29.64 -5.28 -8.52
CA VAL A 85 -28.51 -5.27 -9.44
C VAL A 85 -29.08 -5.34 -10.85
N ALA A 86 -28.89 -4.26 -11.61
CA ALA A 86 -29.24 -4.22 -13.02
C ALA A 86 -28.51 -5.36 -13.75
N LYS A 87 -29.29 -6.27 -14.33
CA LYS A 87 -28.79 -7.39 -15.15
C LYS A 87 -27.84 -6.85 -16.21
N ALA A 88 -26.55 -7.12 -16.04
CA ALA A 88 -25.55 -6.88 -17.06
C ALA A 88 -25.96 -7.63 -18.34
N LYS A 89 -25.93 -6.95 -19.48
CA LYS A 89 -26.17 -7.56 -20.80
C LYS A 89 -25.23 -8.78 -20.95
N PRO A 90 -25.72 -9.91 -21.50
CA PRO A 90 -24.88 -11.06 -21.78
C PRO A 90 -23.73 -10.63 -22.69
N VAL A 91 -22.50 -10.85 -22.23
CA VAL A 91 -21.32 -10.78 -23.10
C VAL A 91 -21.51 -11.90 -24.13
N PRO A 92 -21.42 -11.61 -25.45
CA PRO A 92 -21.54 -12.64 -26.47
C PRO A 92 -20.49 -13.73 -26.22
N PRO A 93 -20.86 -15.01 -26.35
CA PRO A 93 -19.96 -16.12 -26.09
C PRO A 93 -18.71 -15.99 -26.98
N PRO A 94 -17.51 -16.29 -26.44
CA PRO A 94 -16.28 -16.29 -27.23
C PRO A 94 -16.44 -17.24 -28.42
N ALA A 95 -16.00 -16.78 -29.59
CA ALA A 95 -16.01 -17.57 -30.81
C ALA A 95 -15.37 -18.95 -30.55
N PRO A 96 -15.98 -20.04 -31.06
CA PRO A 96 -15.47 -21.38 -30.84
C PRO A 96 -14.01 -21.49 -31.32
N PRO A 97 -13.11 -22.10 -30.52
CA PRO A 97 -11.74 -22.30 -30.93
C PRO A 97 -11.69 -23.14 -32.21
N ALA A 98 -10.80 -22.74 -33.12
CA ALA A 98 -10.54 -23.47 -34.35
C ALA A 98 -10.27 -24.96 -34.05
N PRO A 99 -10.78 -25.89 -34.88
CA PRO A 99 -10.64 -27.32 -34.64
C PRO A 99 -9.16 -27.71 -34.52
N PRO A 100 -8.78 -28.49 -33.50
CA PRO A 100 -7.41 -28.96 -33.33
C PRO A 100 -7.01 -29.83 -34.51
N ALA A 101 -5.80 -29.60 -35.02
CA ALA A 101 -5.18 -30.44 -36.03
C ALA A 101 -5.10 -31.89 -35.51
N GLU A 102 -5.60 -32.82 -36.32
CA GLU A 102 -5.63 -34.25 -36.07
C GLU A 102 -4.24 -34.78 -35.73
N THR A 103 -4.05 -35.20 -34.48
CA THR A 103 -2.96 -36.08 -34.11
C THR A 103 -3.31 -37.53 -34.42
N PRO A 104 -2.37 -38.33 -34.97
CA PRO A 104 -2.62 -39.71 -35.34
C PRO A 104 -2.90 -40.60 -34.11
N PRO A 105 -3.67 -41.70 -34.29
CA PRO A 105 -4.12 -42.55 -33.20
C PRO A 105 -2.93 -43.30 -32.59
N LEU A 106 -2.72 -43.14 -31.29
CA LEU A 106 -1.83 -43.99 -30.52
C LEU A 106 -2.66 -45.09 -29.86
N ASN A 107 -2.27 -46.33 -30.15
CA ASN A 107 -2.95 -47.57 -29.79
C ASN A 107 -3.35 -47.67 -28.31
N GLU A 108 -4.63 -47.95 -28.09
CA GLU A 108 -5.14 -48.64 -26.91
C GLU A 108 -4.71 -50.10 -27.00
N ASP A 109 -3.86 -50.55 -26.07
CA ASP A 109 -3.82 -51.94 -25.61
C ASP A 109 -2.80 -52.04 -24.47
N SER A 110 -3.27 -51.97 -23.22
CA SER A 110 -2.55 -52.45 -22.01
C SER A 110 -3.49 -52.55 -20.82
N LYS A 111 -4.28 -53.63 -20.87
CA LYS A 111 -4.56 -54.62 -19.82
C LYS A 111 -4.29 -54.24 -18.34
N GLU A 112 -5.36 -54.45 -17.56
CA GLU A 112 -5.46 -54.60 -16.11
C GLU A 112 -4.22 -55.16 -15.39
N GLU A 113 -3.85 -54.53 -14.27
CA GLU A 113 -3.52 -55.27 -13.04
C GLU A 113 -3.79 -54.39 -11.81
N SER A 114 -4.96 -54.62 -11.18
CA SER A 114 -5.35 -54.00 -9.91
C SER A 114 -4.60 -54.68 -8.76
N ALA A 115 -3.44 -54.14 -8.37
CA ALA A 115 -2.75 -54.53 -7.15
C ALA A 115 -3.26 -53.66 -5.98
N THR A 116 -4.24 -54.19 -5.25
CA THR A 116 -4.74 -53.64 -3.99
C THR A 116 -3.68 -53.81 -2.90
N TYR A 117 -2.76 -52.84 -2.78
CA TYR A 117 -1.84 -52.78 -1.64
C TYR A 117 -2.55 -52.16 -0.43
N GLY A 118 -3.00 -53.03 0.48
CA GLY A 118 -3.41 -52.64 1.83
C GLY A 118 -2.21 -52.16 2.64
N PHE A 119 -1.92 -50.86 2.58
CA PHE A 119 -1.07 -50.22 3.58
C PHE A 119 -1.87 -50.05 4.87
N ALA A 120 -1.65 -50.96 5.82
CA ALA A 120 -2.01 -50.72 7.20
C ALA A 120 -1.32 -49.41 7.67
N PRO A 121 -2.02 -48.48 8.32
CA PRO A 121 -1.41 -47.27 8.84
C PRO A 121 -0.43 -47.67 9.94
N SER A 122 0.86 -47.68 9.59
CA SER A 122 1.94 -47.72 10.57
C SER A 122 1.86 -46.42 11.36
N GLU A 123 1.28 -46.53 12.55
CA GLU A 123 1.22 -45.49 13.57
C GLU A 123 2.65 -45.19 14.03
N THR A 124 3.37 -44.43 13.20
CA THR A 124 4.71 -43.95 13.50
C THR A 124 4.52 -42.89 14.58
N LYS A 125 4.66 -43.29 15.85
CA LYS A 125 4.64 -42.41 17.02
C LYS A 125 5.50 -41.18 16.71
N GLU A 126 4.83 -40.06 16.49
CA GLU A 126 5.47 -38.77 16.28
C GLU A 126 6.30 -38.48 17.55
N PRO A 127 7.63 -38.31 17.44
CA PRO A 127 8.47 -38.15 18.61
C PRO A 127 7.98 -36.94 19.40
N GLU A 128 7.61 -37.22 20.65
CA GLU A 128 7.06 -36.27 21.60
C GLU A 128 7.97 -35.04 21.63
N ARG A 129 7.39 -33.89 21.33
CA ARG A 129 8.13 -32.63 21.17
C ARG A 129 8.71 -32.27 22.52
N GLU A 130 10.00 -32.50 22.68
CA GLU A 130 10.75 -31.99 23.82
C GLU A 130 10.70 -30.45 23.72
N VAL A 131 9.87 -29.83 24.57
CA VAL A 131 9.72 -28.38 24.67
C VAL A 131 10.96 -27.84 25.38
N LEU A 132 12.07 -27.81 24.64
CA LEU A 132 13.35 -27.26 25.06
C LEU A 132 13.36 -25.74 24.91
N ILE A 133 12.46 -25.09 25.65
CA ILE A 133 12.70 -23.73 26.14
C ILE A 133 12.40 -23.79 27.64
N GLN A 134 13.18 -24.58 28.37
CA GLN A 134 13.35 -24.32 29.79
C GLN A 134 14.24 -23.08 29.86
N GLY A 135 13.60 -21.91 29.95
CA GLY A 135 14.31 -20.70 30.33
C GLY A 135 14.85 -20.92 31.73
N THR A 136 16.15 -21.18 31.83
CA THR A 136 16.86 -21.03 33.10
C THR A 136 16.73 -19.55 33.47
N ILE A 137 16.14 -19.27 34.63
CA ILE A 137 15.84 -17.91 35.11
C ILE A 137 17.14 -17.15 35.43
N GLU A 138 18.26 -17.87 35.51
CA GLU A 138 19.58 -17.34 35.83
C GLU A 138 20.36 -17.05 34.54
N ASP A 139 20.82 -15.81 34.43
CA ASP A 139 21.66 -15.27 33.35
C ASP A 139 23.06 -15.88 33.44
N ASP A 140 23.18 -17.16 33.10
CA ASP A 140 24.37 -17.99 33.27
C ASP A 140 25.54 -17.59 32.34
N GLY A 141 25.43 -16.50 31.58
CA GLY A 141 26.46 -16.02 30.65
C GLY A 141 26.81 -17.00 29.51
N LYS A 142 26.12 -18.14 29.42
CA LYS A 142 26.27 -19.13 28.34
C LYS A 142 25.37 -18.72 27.19
N ALA A 143 25.95 -18.61 26.00
CA ALA A 143 25.18 -18.40 24.77
C ALA A 143 24.11 -19.49 24.68
N TYR A 144 22.85 -19.08 24.58
CA TYR A 144 21.74 -20.01 24.36
C TYR A 144 22.08 -20.91 23.18
N GLN A 145 22.06 -22.22 23.40
CA GLN A 145 22.14 -23.18 22.31
C GLN A 145 20.84 -23.04 21.51
N VAL A 146 20.90 -22.29 20.40
CA VAL A 146 19.87 -22.35 19.38
C VAL A 146 19.86 -23.80 18.90
N THR A 147 18.82 -24.52 19.33
CA THR A 147 18.64 -25.93 19.00
C THR A 147 18.84 -26.12 17.50
N GLY A 148 19.76 -27.03 17.16
CA GLY A 148 20.37 -27.13 15.84
C GLY A 148 19.35 -27.15 14.71
N ASP A 149 19.76 -26.58 13.57
CA ASP A 149 19.01 -26.51 12.32
C ASP A 149 18.05 -27.70 12.17
N ILE A 150 16.75 -27.44 12.31
CA ILE A 150 15.70 -28.40 11.98
C ILE A 150 16.06 -29.00 10.63
N LYS A 151 16.17 -30.33 10.54
CA LYS A 151 16.56 -31.03 9.30
C LYS A 151 15.75 -30.45 8.14
N LYS A 152 16.43 -29.94 7.12
CA LYS A 152 15.79 -29.32 5.93
C LYS A 152 15.82 -30.33 4.78
N LYS A 153 14.70 -30.54 4.10
CA LYS A 153 14.62 -31.31 2.83
C LYS A 153 14.60 -30.34 1.64
N LYS A 154 15.13 -30.73 0.48
CA LYS A 154 15.00 -29.96 -0.76
C LYS A 154 13.66 -30.26 -1.42
N CYS A 155 12.97 -29.23 -1.92
CA CYS A 155 11.78 -29.44 -2.73
C CYS A 155 12.14 -30.01 -4.11
N PRO A 156 11.47 -31.06 -4.62
CA PRO A 156 11.81 -31.65 -5.92
C PRO A 156 11.51 -30.74 -7.12
N GLU A 157 10.66 -29.72 -6.97
CA GLU A 157 10.24 -28.86 -8.08
C GLU A 157 11.01 -27.53 -8.15
N CYS A 158 11.31 -26.92 -7.00
CA CYS A 158 11.99 -25.61 -6.94
C CYS A 158 13.37 -25.64 -6.26
N GLU A 159 13.80 -26.81 -5.79
CA GLU A 159 15.09 -27.09 -5.12
C GLU A 159 15.38 -26.30 -3.83
N LYS A 160 14.51 -25.36 -3.44
CA LYS A 160 14.63 -24.60 -2.19
C LYS A 160 14.50 -25.53 -0.98
N ARG A 161 15.28 -25.22 0.06
CA ARG A 161 15.28 -25.96 1.33
C ARG A 161 14.02 -25.61 2.12
N THR A 162 13.24 -26.62 2.49
CA THR A 162 12.06 -26.48 3.35
C THR A 162 12.20 -27.38 4.57
N ASP A 163 11.43 -27.09 5.62
CA ASP A 163 11.38 -27.93 6.82
C ASP A 163 11.01 -29.38 6.44
N TYR A 164 11.73 -30.36 6.99
CA TYR A 164 11.45 -31.79 6.76
C TYR A 164 10.00 -32.15 7.08
N ARG A 165 9.39 -31.52 8.09
CA ARG A 165 7.99 -31.75 8.50
C ARG A 165 6.96 -31.00 7.66
N ALA A 166 7.38 -30.06 6.80
CA ALA A 166 6.43 -29.34 5.96
C ALA A 166 5.77 -30.29 4.95
N LYS A 167 4.44 -30.37 4.99
CA LYS A 167 3.62 -31.10 4.01
C LYS A 167 3.57 -30.39 2.66
N ILE A 168 3.69 -29.07 2.64
CA ILE A 168 3.66 -28.25 1.42
C ILE A 168 4.90 -27.36 1.38
N CYS A 169 5.54 -27.26 0.23
CA CYS A 169 6.61 -26.31 0.00
C CYS A 169 6.06 -24.88 0.05
N LYS A 170 6.57 -24.04 0.96
CA LYS A 170 6.14 -22.64 1.11
C LYS A 170 6.32 -21.82 -0.17
N GLU A 171 7.34 -22.15 -0.94
CA GLU A 171 7.75 -21.40 -2.12
C GLU A 171 6.88 -21.73 -3.35
N CYS A 172 6.93 -22.99 -3.82
CA CYS A 172 6.24 -23.38 -5.05
C CYS A 172 4.83 -23.98 -4.83
N GLY A 173 4.47 -24.35 -3.60
CA GLY A 173 3.18 -25.00 -3.30
C GLY A 173 3.15 -26.52 -3.58
N TYR A 174 4.29 -27.15 -3.84
CA TYR A 174 4.37 -28.60 -4.02
C TYR A 174 4.00 -29.36 -2.74
N ASN A 175 3.06 -30.29 -2.81
CA ASN A 175 2.66 -31.14 -1.70
C ASN A 175 3.52 -32.42 -1.67
N PHE A 176 4.24 -32.64 -0.56
CA PHE A 176 5.15 -33.78 -0.39
C PHE A 176 4.43 -35.11 -0.16
N GLU A 177 3.17 -35.09 0.29
CA GLU A 177 2.37 -36.30 0.53
C GLU A 177 1.71 -36.77 -0.77
N THR A 178 1.00 -35.88 -1.46
CA THR A 178 0.31 -36.21 -2.72
C THR A 178 1.23 -36.24 -3.93
N LYS A 179 2.45 -35.69 -3.81
CA LYS A 179 3.39 -35.46 -4.92
C LYS A 179 2.83 -34.58 -6.04
N GLU A 180 1.77 -33.83 -5.76
CA GLU A 180 1.14 -32.92 -6.70
C GLU A 180 1.37 -31.47 -6.29
N LYS A 181 1.50 -30.60 -7.28
CA LYS A 181 1.55 -29.16 -7.03
C LYS A 181 0.13 -28.67 -6.78
N ALA A 182 -0.12 -28.12 -5.60
CA ALA A 182 -1.40 -27.47 -5.35
C ALA A 182 -1.58 -26.33 -6.35
N VAL A 183 -2.61 -26.41 -7.20
CA VAL A 183 -2.97 -25.33 -8.10
C VAL A 183 -3.40 -24.15 -7.21
N ARG A 184 -2.51 -23.18 -7.07
CA ARG A 184 -2.82 -21.93 -6.36
C ARG A 184 -3.80 -21.15 -7.22
N GLU A 185 -5.08 -21.26 -6.91
CA GLU A 185 -6.09 -20.37 -7.45
C GLU A 185 -5.95 -19.01 -6.76
N PHE A 186 -5.42 -18.04 -7.51
CA PHE A 186 -5.38 -16.66 -7.04
C PHE A 186 -6.71 -15.99 -7.37
N THR A 187 -7.26 -15.26 -6.40
CA THR A 187 -8.40 -14.39 -6.66
C THR A 187 -7.98 -13.31 -7.66
N PRO A 188 -8.67 -13.16 -8.80
CA PRO A 188 -8.34 -12.12 -9.75
C PRO A 188 -8.63 -10.76 -9.11
N ILE A 189 -7.63 -9.88 -9.13
CA ILE A 189 -7.75 -8.51 -8.65
C ILE A 189 -7.71 -7.61 -9.87
N ILE A 190 -8.77 -6.85 -10.10
CA ILE A 190 -8.82 -5.82 -11.13
C ILE A 190 -9.28 -4.55 -10.42
N ARG A 191 -8.33 -3.66 -10.14
CA ARG A 191 -8.60 -2.38 -9.49
C ARG A 191 -7.96 -1.26 -10.29
N GLU A 192 -8.68 -0.14 -10.36
CA GLU A 192 -8.28 1.05 -11.08
C GLU A 192 -8.59 2.26 -10.20
N TRP A 193 -7.61 3.15 -10.07
CA TRP A 193 -7.74 4.38 -9.30
C TRP A 193 -7.37 5.56 -10.20
N GLU A 194 -8.16 6.62 -10.12
CA GLU A 194 -7.84 7.90 -10.73
C GLU A 194 -7.29 8.83 -9.64
N ALA A 195 -6.22 9.57 -9.94
CA ALA A 195 -5.72 10.57 -9.01
C ALA A 195 -6.72 11.74 -8.92
N GLY A 196 -7.15 12.08 -7.71
CA GLY A 196 -8.04 13.23 -7.47
C GLY A 196 -9.48 13.00 -7.92
N TRP A 197 -9.99 13.90 -8.78
CA TRP A 197 -11.40 13.84 -9.21
C TRP A 197 -11.61 12.85 -10.36
N PRO A 198 -12.80 12.21 -10.42
CA PRO A 198 -13.15 11.34 -11.53
C PRO A 198 -13.20 12.13 -12.84
N LEU A 199 -12.85 11.49 -13.96
CA LEU A 199 -12.83 12.10 -15.31
C LEU A 199 -14.11 12.88 -15.62
N GLN A 200 -15.28 12.33 -15.27
CA GLN A 200 -16.58 12.97 -15.50
C GLN A 200 -16.68 14.35 -14.83
N ARG A 201 -16.23 14.48 -13.57
CA ARG A 201 -16.24 15.76 -12.86
C ARG A 201 -15.24 16.73 -13.46
N ARG A 202 -14.06 16.29 -13.88
CA ARG A 202 -13.05 17.13 -14.54
C ARG A 202 -13.59 17.71 -15.84
N VAL A 203 -14.22 16.88 -16.68
CA VAL A 203 -14.83 17.31 -17.95
C VAL A 203 -15.99 18.28 -17.70
N MET A 204 -16.83 18.01 -16.70
CA MET A 204 -17.94 18.91 -16.32
C MET A 204 -17.43 20.28 -15.87
N VAL A 205 -16.41 20.33 -15.01
CA VAL A 205 -15.80 21.58 -14.54
C VAL A 205 -15.11 22.32 -15.69
N PHE A 206 -14.43 21.59 -16.58
CA PHE A 206 -13.82 22.16 -17.78
C PHE A 206 -14.88 22.78 -18.69
N ALA A 207 -15.98 22.08 -18.96
CA ALA A 207 -17.08 22.59 -19.78
C ALA A 207 -17.73 23.85 -19.15
N ALA A 208 -17.98 23.83 -17.83
CA ALA A 208 -18.48 25.00 -17.11
C ALA A 208 -17.51 26.19 -17.22
N ALA A 209 -16.20 25.95 -17.11
CA ALA A 209 -15.19 26.98 -17.29
C ALA A 209 -15.16 27.54 -18.72
N GLN A 210 -15.39 26.71 -19.75
CA GLN A 210 -15.49 27.20 -21.13
C GLN A 210 -16.71 28.11 -21.35
N VAL A 211 -17.85 27.81 -20.70
CA VAL A 211 -19.02 28.71 -20.73
C VAL A 211 -18.68 30.08 -20.14
N VAL A 212 -17.96 30.10 -19.01
CA VAL A 212 -17.51 31.36 -18.38
C VAL A 212 -16.55 32.12 -19.31
N ASN A 213 -15.56 31.44 -19.90
CA ASN A 213 -14.62 32.08 -20.82
C ASN A 213 -15.35 32.63 -22.07
N LEU A 214 -16.38 31.95 -22.56
CA LEU A 214 -17.20 32.41 -23.68
C LEU A 214 -17.96 33.69 -23.34
N VAL A 215 -18.55 33.79 -22.14
CA VAL A 215 -19.19 35.02 -21.67
C VAL A 215 -18.18 36.17 -21.58
N ILE A 216 -16.97 35.91 -21.08
CA ILE A 216 -15.88 36.92 -21.03
C ILE A 216 -15.47 37.37 -22.43
N LEU A 217 -15.41 36.45 -23.41
CA LEU A 217 -15.14 36.79 -24.80
C LEU A 217 -16.23 37.70 -25.38
N ILE A 218 -17.52 37.41 -25.13
CA ILE A 218 -18.64 38.24 -25.58
C ILE A 218 -18.54 39.65 -24.97
N MET A 219 -18.23 39.76 -23.68
CA MET A 219 -18.04 41.06 -23.01
C MET A 219 -16.85 41.83 -23.60
N SER A 220 -15.76 41.13 -23.94
CA SER A 220 -14.59 41.74 -24.58
C SER A 220 -14.88 42.20 -26.01
N ALA A 221 -15.76 41.49 -26.73
CA ALA A 221 -16.23 41.87 -28.06
C ALA A 221 -17.06 43.16 -28.01
N ILE A 222 -17.92 43.32 -27.00
CA ILE A 222 -18.71 44.55 -26.79
C ILE A 222 -17.81 45.76 -26.48
N SER A 223 -16.65 45.53 -25.87
CA SER A 223 -15.66 46.58 -25.56
C SER A 223 -14.62 46.80 -26.66
N ASP A 224 -14.87 46.35 -27.89
CA ASP A 224 -13.94 46.45 -29.04
C ASP A 224 -12.56 45.78 -28.84
N MET A 225 -12.40 44.92 -27.82
CA MET A 225 -11.17 44.19 -27.49
C MET A 225 -11.22 42.73 -27.97
N PHE A 226 -11.89 42.46 -29.09
CA PHE A 226 -12.17 41.10 -29.55
C PHE A 226 -10.92 40.24 -29.76
N CYS A 227 -9.88 40.79 -30.42
CA CYS A 227 -8.63 40.08 -30.66
C CYS A 227 -7.94 39.67 -29.36
N VAL A 228 -7.90 40.56 -28.37
CA VAL A 228 -7.34 40.29 -27.04
C VAL A 228 -8.16 39.21 -26.34
N GLY A 229 -9.49 39.28 -26.43
CA GLY A 229 -10.40 38.28 -25.89
C GLY A 229 -10.18 36.89 -26.47
N ILE A 230 -9.96 36.76 -27.79
CA ILE A 230 -9.67 35.46 -28.42
C ILE A 230 -8.36 34.88 -27.91
N VAL A 231 -7.28 35.68 -27.88
CA VAL A 231 -5.98 35.20 -27.41
C VAL A 231 -6.07 34.74 -25.97
N LEU A 232 -6.73 35.53 -25.11
CA LEU A 232 -6.94 35.17 -23.71
C LEU A 232 -7.79 33.91 -23.57
N LEU A 233 -8.86 33.75 -24.36
CA LEU A 233 -9.69 32.54 -24.38
C LEU A 233 -8.85 31.29 -24.71
N LEU A 234 -8.02 31.33 -25.76
CA LEU A 234 -7.20 30.19 -26.16
C LEU A 234 -6.18 29.83 -25.08
N VAL A 235 -5.52 30.82 -24.48
CA VAL A 235 -4.56 30.61 -23.40
C VAL A 235 -5.25 30.02 -22.16
N MET A 236 -6.41 30.56 -21.77
CA MET A 236 -7.18 30.06 -20.63
C MET A 236 -7.73 28.66 -20.87
N ALA A 237 -8.24 28.37 -22.07
CA ALA A 237 -8.71 27.03 -22.44
C ALA A 237 -7.57 26.01 -22.42
N ALA A 238 -6.39 26.36 -22.96
CA ALA A 238 -5.20 25.53 -22.88
C ALA A 238 -4.78 25.28 -21.42
N LEU A 239 -4.64 26.34 -20.60
CA LEU A 239 -4.26 26.19 -19.20
C LEU A 239 -5.28 25.34 -18.40
N GLN A 240 -6.57 25.55 -18.62
CA GLN A 240 -7.63 24.76 -17.98
C GLN A 240 -7.59 23.31 -18.42
N ALA A 241 -7.38 23.04 -19.71
CA ALA A 241 -7.25 21.69 -20.24
C ALA A 241 -5.96 21.01 -19.71
N PHE A 242 -4.88 21.76 -19.50
CA PHE A 242 -3.67 21.27 -18.85
C PHE A 242 -3.94 20.91 -17.38
N LEU A 243 -4.49 21.82 -16.59
CA LEU A 243 -4.70 21.63 -15.15
C LEU A 243 -5.74 20.55 -14.84
N LEU A 244 -6.86 20.52 -15.57
CA LEU A 244 -7.93 19.55 -15.34
C LEU A 244 -7.73 18.24 -16.10
N GLY A 245 -7.12 18.32 -17.29
CA GLY A 245 -6.94 17.19 -18.20
C GLY A 245 -5.64 16.42 -17.99
N THR A 246 -4.69 16.95 -17.20
CA THR A 246 -3.47 16.22 -16.84
C THR A 246 -3.68 15.45 -15.54
N PHE A 247 -3.68 14.12 -15.63
CA PHE A 247 -3.78 13.23 -14.47
C PHE A 247 -3.33 11.82 -14.79
N ASP A 248 -2.96 11.09 -13.76
CA ASP A 248 -2.59 9.68 -13.81
C ASP A 248 -3.74 8.78 -13.32
N THR A 249 -3.79 7.59 -13.93
CA THR A 249 -4.62 6.48 -13.48
C THR A 249 -3.72 5.29 -13.22
N LEU A 250 -3.85 4.68 -12.05
CA LEU A 250 -3.14 3.48 -11.66
C LEU A 250 -4.05 2.28 -11.83
N LYS A 251 -3.60 1.26 -12.57
CA LYS A 251 -4.33 0.02 -12.77
C LYS A 251 -3.49 -1.15 -12.29
N VAL A 252 -4.04 -1.91 -11.35
CA VAL A 252 -3.43 -3.13 -10.82
C VAL A 252 -4.28 -4.31 -11.25
N VAL A 253 -3.68 -5.23 -12.00
CA VAL A 253 -4.32 -6.46 -12.47
C VAL A 253 -3.51 -7.66 -12.00
N ARG A 254 -4.14 -8.55 -11.24
CA ARG A 254 -3.64 -9.89 -10.93
C ARG A 254 -4.53 -10.91 -11.64
N ASN A 255 -3.94 -11.75 -12.47
CA ASN A 255 -4.68 -12.82 -13.13
C ASN A 255 -4.81 -14.07 -12.22
N ASN A 256 -5.62 -15.04 -12.65
CA ASN A 256 -5.80 -16.31 -11.93
C ASN A 256 -4.50 -17.13 -11.81
N LYS A 257 -3.50 -16.85 -12.66
CA LYS A 257 -2.16 -17.47 -12.61
C LYS A 257 -1.22 -16.76 -11.62
N GLY A 258 -1.69 -15.73 -10.93
CA GLY A 258 -0.89 -14.93 -10.00
C GLY A 258 0.06 -13.92 -10.65
N LYS A 259 0.05 -13.77 -11.98
CA LYS A 259 0.82 -12.73 -12.67
C LYS A 259 0.18 -11.38 -12.40
N VAL A 260 0.98 -10.48 -11.82
CA VAL A 260 0.59 -9.11 -11.51
C VAL A 260 1.17 -8.16 -12.54
N THR A 261 0.34 -7.28 -13.05
CA THR A 261 0.74 -6.16 -13.90
C THR A 261 0.24 -4.87 -13.29
N ILE A 262 1.17 -3.98 -12.98
CA ILE A 262 0.89 -2.61 -12.55
C ILE A 262 1.11 -1.71 -13.77
N THR A 263 0.07 -0.99 -14.16
CA THR A 263 0.11 -0.10 -15.32
C THR A 263 -0.27 1.30 -14.88
N ARG A 264 0.53 2.28 -15.26
CA ARG A 264 0.23 3.70 -15.07
C ARG A 264 -0.14 4.31 -16.41
N ASN A 265 -1.36 4.82 -16.52
CA ASN A 265 -1.75 5.60 -17.69
C ASN A 265 -1.71 7.05 -17.31
N TRP A 266 -0.99 7.85 -18.08
CA TRP A 266 -0.98 9.29 -17.92
C TRP A 266 -1.84 9.90 -19.02
N ARG A 267 -2.74 10.79 -18.65
CA ARG A 267 -3.49 11.62 -19.60
C ARG A 267 -2.90 13.02 -19.58
N PHE A 268 -2.70 13.58 -20.76
CA PHE A 268 -2.20 14.94 -20.97
C PHE A 268 -3.25 15.69 -21.78
N PHE A 269 -3.79 16.78 -21.24
CA PHE A 269 -4.94 17.47 -21.85
C PHE A 269 -6.12 16.52 -22.19
N PHE A 270 -6.44 15.58 -21.29
CA PHE A 270 -7.42 14.49 -21.49
C PHE A 270 -7.04 13.43 -22.54
N ALA A 271 -5.98 13.63 -23.33
CA ALA A 271 -5.49 12.65 -24.29
C ALA A 271 -4.66 11.56 -23.57
N PRO A 272 -4.98 10.27 -23.72
CA PRO A 272 -4.21 9.20 -23.09
C PRO A 272 -2.84 9.02 -23.77
N LYS A 273 -1.78 9.09 -22.97
CA LYS A 273 -0.44 8.60 -23.36
C LYS A 273 -0.46 7.06 -23.33
N PRO A 274 0.37 6.38 -24.14
CA PRO A 274 0.53 4.94 -24.05
C PRO A 274 0.78 4.46 -22.60
N PRO A 275 0.14 3.36 -22.20
CA PRO A 275 0.25 2.79 -20.85
C PRO A 275 1.71 2.48 -20.51
N ASP A 276 2.18 2.96 -19.37
CA ASP A 276 3.51 2.63 -18.86
C ASP A 276 3.42 1.42 -17.92
N LYS A 277 4.24 0.39 -18.19
CA LYS A 277 4.23 -0.85 -17.41
C LYS A 277 5.34 -0.77 -16.37
N ILE A 278 4.94 -0.75 -15.10
CA ILE A 278 5.88 -0.63 -13.98
C ILE A 278 6.43 -2.01 -13.63
N LYS A 279 7.75 -2.14 -13.64
CA LYS A 279 8.48 -3.36 -13.26
C LYS A 279 8.60 -3.45 -11.74
N TRP A 280 7.52 -3.86 -11.08
CA TRP A 280 7.48 -4.01 -9.63
C TRP A 280 8.41 -5.10 -9.06
N GLN A 281 8.89 -6.01 -9.92
CA GLN A 281 9.77 -7.11 -9.52
C GLN A 281 11.18 -6.64 -9.15
N ASP A 282 11.56 -5.45 -9.58
CA ASP A 282 12.86 -4.85 -9.29
C ASP A 282 12.88 -4.16 -7.91
N HIS A 283 11.74 -4.13 -7.20
CA HIS A 283 11.54 -3.46 -5.92
C HIS A 283 11.38 -4.45 -4.78
N GLU A 284 11.86 -4.08 -3.57
CA GLU A 284 11.81 -4.96 -2.40
C GLU A 284 10.55 -4.78 -1.55
N GLY A 285 9.95 -3.58 -1.59
CA GLY A 285 8.76 -3.29 -0.82
C GLY A 285 7.95 -2.14 -1.37
N VAL A 286 6.90 -1.80 -0.63
CA VAL A 286 6.04 -0.65 -0.89
C VAL A 286 6.08 0.23 0.34
N VAL A 287 6.10 1.55 0.12
CA VAL A 287 6.08 2.53 1.21
C VAL A 287 4.98 3.54 0.94
N LEU A 288 4.25 3.88 2.00
CA LEU A 288 3.34 5.02 2.01
C LEU A 288 4.06 6.20 2.65
N ILE A 289 4.26 7.27 1.89
CA ILE A 289 4.93 8.47 2.37
C ILE A 289 3.89 9.56 2.52
N GLN A 290 3.79 10.11 3.73
CA GLN A 290 3.07 11.36 3.95
C GLN A 290 4.08 12.49 3.80
N GLY A 291 4.03 13.16 2.65
CA GLY A 291 4.95 14.23 2.30
C GLY A 291 4.19 15.54 2.21
N ARG A 292 4.73 16.60 2.82
CA ARG A 292 4.34 17.96 2.49
C ARG A 292 5.40 18.54 1.58
N GLU A 293 5.34 18.20 0.30
CA GLU A 293 6.20 18.81 -0.72
C GLU A 293 5.75 20.26 -0.94
N LEU A 294 6.17 21.15 -0.03
CA LEU A 294 6.08 22.59 -0.24
C LEU A 294 7.17 22.98 -1.23
N ASP A 295 6.92 22.73 -2.50
CA ASP A 295 7.83 23.14 -3.55
C ASP A 295 7.86 24.68 -3.62
N LEU A 296 9.06 25.25 -3.82
CA LEU A 296 9.25 26.71 -3.91
C LEU A 296 8.37 27.29 -5.03
N VAL A 297 8.21 26.53 -6.11
CA VAL A 297 7.36 26.88 -7.26
C VAL A 297 5.90 27.10 -6.85
N ASN A 298 5.36 26.26 -5.96
CA ASN A 298 3.98 26.40 -5.48
C ASN A 298 3.79 27.71 -4.70
N TRP A 299 4.76 28.08 -3.87
CA TRP A 299 4.74 29.36 -3.14
C TRP A 299 4.85 30.56 -4.07
N VAL A 300 5.76 30.52 -5.05
CA VAL A 300 5.90 31.59 -6.06
C VAL A 300 4.60 31.75 -6.84
N MET A 301 3.98 30.66 -7.28
CA MET A 301 2.67 30.71 -7.96
C MET A 301 1.57 31.29 -7.07
N CYS A 302 1.53 30.94 -5.78
CA CYS A 302 0.57 31.50 -4.84
C CYS A 302 0.72 33.02 -4.69
N ILE A 303 1.96 33.53 -4.62
CA ILE A 303 2.25 34.98 -4.53
C ILE A 303 1.82 35.69 -5.82
N ILE A 304 2.16 35.13 -6.99
CA ILE A 304 1.73 35.67 -8.28
C ILE A 304 0.20 35.76 -8.34
N LEU A 305 -0.51 34.68 -7.98
CA LEU A 305 -1.97 34.67 -7.97
C LEU A 305 -2.56 35.69 -6.98
N LEU A 306 -1.93 35.89 -5.82
CA LEU A 306 -2.31 36.92 -4.84
C LEU A 306 -2.22 38.34 -5.41
N MET A 307 -1.21 38.62 -6.24
CA MET A 307 -1.05 39.91 -6.92
C MET A 307 -2.14 40.16 -7.98
N TYR A 308 -2.63 39.10 -8.64
CA TYR A 308 -3.79 39.17 -9.54
C TYR A 308 -5.12 39.25 -8.79
N GLY A 309 -5.13 38.95 -7.49
CA GLY A 309 -6.28 39.09 -6.60
C GLY A 309 -6.16 38.19 -5.37
N VAL A 310 -6.72 38.63 -4.25
CA VAL A 310 -6.68 37.85 -2.99
C VAL A 310 -7.38 36.49 -3.16
N LEU A 311 -8.51 36.47 -3.86
CA LEU A 311 -9.35 35.29 -3.99
C LEU A 311 -8.67 34.10 -4.72
N PRO A 312 -8.07 34.27 -5.91
CA PRO A 312 -7.35 33.16 -6.57
C PRO A 312 -6.15 32.65 -5.77
N GLY A 313 -5.41 33.54 -5.09
CA GLY A 313 -4.30 33.13 -4.22
C GLY A 313 -4.77 32.29 -3.03
N VAL A 314 -5.84 32.70 -2.35
CA VAL A 314 -6.42 31.94 -1.22
C VAL A 314 -6.97 30.58 -1.67
N LEU A 315 -7.66 30.53 -2.82
CA LEU A 315 -8.13 29.26 -3.39
C LEU A 315 -6.96 28.34 -3.72
N PHE A 316 -5.93 28.84 -4.38
CA PHE A 316 -4.74 28.07 -4.71
C PHE A 316 -4.06 27.53 -3.45
N TRP A 317 -3.89 28.37 -2.43
CA TRP A 317 -3.33 27.94 -1.16
C TRP A 317 -4.16 26.82 -0.53
N TRP A 318 -5.50 26.98 -0.49
CA TRP A 318 -6.39 26.01 0.12
C TRP A 318 -6.43 24.66 -0.61
N TYR A 319 -6.37 24.68 -1.94
CA TYR A 319 -6.52 23.47 -2.77
C TYR A 319 -5.19 22.80 -3.13
N VAL A 320 -4.07 23.53 -3.17
CA VAL A 320 -2.77 23.01 -3.66
C VAL A 320 -1.73 22.94 -2.56
N ILE A 321 -1.59 23.98 -1.72
CA ILE A 321 -0.51 24.09 -0.72
C ILE A 321 -0.91 23.50 0.64
N LYS A 322 -2.17 23.71 1.04
CA LYS A 322 -2.69 23.28 2.34
C LYS A 322 -2.85 21.76 2.47
N PRO A 323 -3.39 21.01 1.48
CA PRO A 323 -3.72 19.62 1.71
C PRO A 323 -2.45 18.78 1.80
N ASP A 324 -2.43 17.84 2.74
CA ASP A 324 -1.37 16.85 2.84
C ASP A 324 -1.38 15.96 1.60
N GLN A 325 -0.18 15.59 1.13
CA GLN A 325 -0.03 14.69 0.00
C GLN A 325 0.44 13.32 0.49
N PHE A 326 -0.24 12.30 0.00
CA PHE A 326 0.06 10.90 0.25
C PHE A 326 0.60 10.29 -1.04
N HIS A 327 1.77 9.68 -0.91
CA HIS A 327 2.48 9.04 -2.01
C HIS A 327 2.59 7.56 -1.72
N VAL A 328 2.12 6.72 -2.63
CA VAL A 328 2.43 5.29 -2.61
C VAL A 328 3.57 5.08 -3.60
N ALA A 329 4.69 4.60 -3.12
CA ALA A 329 5.87 4.35 -3.95
C ALA A 329 6.39 2.93 -3.73
N LEU A 330 6.93 2.35 -4.79
CA LEU A 330 7.75 1.15 -4.69
C LEU A 330 9.12 1.57 -4.17
N SER A 331 9.63 0.83 -3.19
CA SER A 331 10.92 1.09 -2.55
C SER A 331 11.95 0.02 -2.84
N MET A 332 13.20 0.47 -2.97
CA MET A 332 14.39 -0.38 -3.08
C MET A 332 14.85 -0.84 -1.69
N ALA A 333 15.97 -1.57 -1.65
CA ALA A 333 16.69 -1.85 -0.41
C ALA A 333 16.82 -0.57 0.44
N HIS A 334 16.49 -0.71 1.73
CA HIS A 334 16.50 0.37 2.74
C HIS A 334 15.32 1.36 2.69
N GLY A 335 14.24 1.06 1.95
CA GLY A 335 12.98 1.82 2.05
C GLY A 335 12.96 3.14 1.27
N TYR A 336 13.99 3.43 0.47
CA TYR A 336 14.01 4.61 -0.38
C TYR A 336 12.96 4.49 -1.50
N PRO A 337 12.05 5.48 -1.66
CA PRO A 337 11.06 5.48 -2.72
C PRO A 337 11.73 5.73 -4.08
N GLU A 338 11.60 4.81 -5.02
CA GLU A 338 12.16 4.97 -6.37
C GLU A 338 11.06 5.25 -7.40
N THR A 339 9.98 4.47 -7.38
CA THR A 339 8.89 4.58 -8.36
C THR A 339 7.58 4.95 -7.69
N THR A 340 7.10 6.17 -7.90
CA THR A 340 5.78 6.61 -7.42
C THR A 340 4.66 5.95 -8.22
N LEU A 341 3.82 5.17 -7.53
CA LEU A 341 2.63 4.53 -8.08
C LEU A 341 1.42 5.46 -8.06
N TYR A 342 1.27 6.22 -6.98
CA TYR A 342 0.11 7.08 -6.74
C TYR A 342 0.51 8.34 -5.98
N ARG A 343 -0.06 9.48 -6.37
CA ARG A 343 0.03 10.76 -5.66
C ARG A 343 -1.38 11.34 -5.51
N GLY A 344 -1.80 11.62 -4.28
CA GLY A 344 -3.11 12.22 -4.03
C GLY A 344 -3.28 12.78 -2.62
N THR A 345 -4.42 13.41 -2.37
CA THR A 345 -4.75 14.04 -1.08
C THR A 345 -5.57 13.15 -0.16
N ASN A 346 -6.08 12.03 -0.66
CA ASN A 346 -6.93 11.10 0.10
C ASN A 346 -6.08 9.98 0.72
N GLU A 347 -5.88 10.07 2.03
CA GLU A 347 -5.14 9.06 2.80
C GLU A 347 -5.77 7.67 2.71
N ALA A 348 -7.09 7.57 2.84
CA ALA A 348 -7.79 6.29 2.84
C ALA A 348 -7.59 5.56 1.50
N GLN A 349 -7.65 6.30 0.39
CA GLN A 349 -7.38 5.77 -0.94
C GLN A 349 -5.90 5.34 -1.08
N ALA A 350 -4.96 6.12 -0.55
CA ALA A 350 -3.54 5.76 -0.59
C ALA A 350 -3.25 4.47 0.21
N ARG A 351 -3.88 4.30 1.38
CA ARG A 351 -3.81 3.07 2.18
C ARG A 351 -4.47 1.88 1.48
N GLU A 352 -5.59 2.08 0.80
CA GLU A 352 -6.23 1.02 -0.02
C GLU A 352 -5.30 0.59 -1.16
N ILE A 353 -4.70 1.53 -1.88
CA ILE A 353 -3.76 1.24 -2.97
C ILE A 353 -2.55 0.47 -2.42
N LEU A 354 -1.97 0.91 -1.29
CA LEU A 354 -0.87 0.22 -0.62
C LEU A 354 -1.23 -1.25 -0.35
N GLN A 355 -2.37 -1.47 0.31
CA GLN A 355 -2.84 -2.81 0.67
C GLN A 355 -3.06 -3.68 -0.57
N VAL A 356 -3.73 -3.17 -1.61
CA VAL A 356 -4.00 -3.94 -2.82
C VAL A 356 -2.72 -4.25 -3.59
N VAL A 357 -1.75 -3.33 -3.62
CA VAL A 357 -0.45 -3.57 -4.26
C VAL A 357 0.31 -4.64 -3.48
N MET A 358 0.34 -4.58 -2.14
CA MET A 358 0.97 -5.60 -1.29
C MET A 358 0.31 -6.97 -1.48
N ASP A 359 -1.02 -7.04 -1.45
CA ASP A 359 -1.78 -8.29 -1.62
C ASP A 359 -1.59 -8.89 -3.02
N ALA A 360 -1.53 -8.04 -4.04
CA ALA A 360 -1.31 -8.48 -5.41
C ALA A 360 0.12 -9.01 -5.60
N THR A 361 1.13 -8.22 -5.22
CA THR A 361 2.55 -8.47 -5.53
C THR A 361 3.25 -9.38 -4.51
N GLY A 362 2.79 -9.42 -3.27
CA GLY A 362 3.48 -10.07 -2.15
C GLY A 362 4.64 -9.25 -1.57
N LEU A 363 4.80 -7.99 -2.01
CA LEU A 363 5.80 -7.07 -1.46
C LEU A 363 5.44 -6.69 -0.01
N LYS A 364 6.46 -6.47 0.82
CA LYS A 364 6.30 -6.07 2.21
C LYS A 364 6.12 -4.55 2.34
N ASP A 365 5.47 -4.13 3.43
CA ASP A 365 5.49 -2.73 3.84
C ASP A 365 6.87 -2.42 4.42
N ASN A 366 7.55 -1.41 3.85
CA ASN A 366 8.91 -1.01 4.23
C ASN A 366 8.93 0.23 5.15
N ARG A 367 7.80 0.54 5.80
CA ARG A 367 7.67 1.67 6.74
C ARG A 367 8.48 1.53 8.03
#